data_AF-A0A2V7I0H3-F1
#
_entry.id   AF-A0A2V7I0H3-F1
#
_cell.length_a   1.000
_cell.length_b   1.000
_cell.length_c   1.000
_cell.angle_alpha   90.00
_cell.angle_beta   90.00
_cell.angle_gamma   90.00
#
_symmetry.space_group_name_H-M   'P 1'
#
loop_
_entity.id
_entity.type
_entity.pdbx_description
1 polymer ?
#
loop_
_entity_poly.entity_id
_entity_poly.type
_entity_poly.pdbx_seq_one_letter_code
_entity_poly.pdbx_strand_id
1 'polypeptide(L)'
;MDVEMSPLSVPELAFVQITDPRRPRYAIDRDPDGRDTLFGTTSRNLEEELRAMQDGLAPGQVRPGLRLLARVLETMEGFCRLIGQELFLIEPLFYHSAILYERRGCGYLLGRDVMEEIHASFGEGGALRAALDGSSPFRRRGAEWSVRGRSWALHDGVAGAAWGGVKMYKAAGRHAGMDTFPGGRY
;
A
#
# COMPACT_ATOMS: atom_id res chain seq x y z
N MET A 1 -13.26 -0.77 3.92
CA MET A 1 -13.18 -1.90 2.98
C MET A 1 -14.35 -1.76 2.07
N ASP A 2 -14.08 -1.69 0.78
CA ASP A 2 -15.08 -1.66 -0.26
C ASP A 2 -15.08 -3.01 -0.99
N VAL A 3 -16.27 -3.53 -1.29
CA VAL A 3 -16.46 -4.81 -1.98
C VAL A 3 -17.46 -4.62 -3.09
N GLU A 4 -17.02 -4.84 -4.32
CA GLU A 4 -17.82 -4.66 -5.52
C GLU A 4 -17.66 -5.85 -6.48
N MET A 5 -18.47 -5.85 -7.54
CA MET A 5 -18.27 -6.76 -8.67
C MET A 5 -17.45 -6.04 -9.72
N SER A 6 -16.30 -6.60 -10.06
CA SER A 6 -15.49 -6.08 -11.15
C SER A 6 -16.23 -6.21 -12.49
N PRO A 7 -15.80 -5.48 -13.55
CA PRO A 7 -16.31 -5.67 -14.91
C PRO A 7 -16.13 -7.10 -15.46
N LEU A 8 -15.28 -7.91 -14.83
CA LEU A 8 -15.04 -9.32 -15.17
C LEU A 8 -15.96 -10.28 -14.40
N SER A 9 -16.96 -9.76 -13.68
CA SER A 9 -17.89 -10.54 -12.85
C SER A 9 -17.21 -11.37 -11.76
N VAL A 10 -16.03 -10.94 -11.31
CA VAL A 10 -15.38 -11.46 -10.10
C VAL A 10 -15.45 -10.42 -8.98
N PRO A 11 -15.55 -10.84 -7.70
CA PRO A 11 -15.51 -9.91 -6.59
C PRO A 11 -14.21 -9.11 -6.58
N GLU A 12 -14.29 -7.87 -6.13
CA GLU A 12 -13.17 -6.95 -6.00
C GLU A 12 -13.13 -6.35 -4.60
N LEU A 13 -11.93 -6.32 -4.02
CA LEU A 13 -11.65 -5.83 -2.68
C LEU A 13 -10.78 -4.57 -2.78
N ALA A 14 -11.33 -3.42 -2.44
CA ALA A 14 -10.63 -2.14 -2.46
C ALA A 14 -10.68 -1.45 -1.08
N PHE A 15 -9.89 -0.38 -0.91
CA PHE A 15 -9.91 0.48 0.28
C PHE A 15 -9.91 -0.27 1.63
N VAL A 16 -9.01 -1.26 1.77
CA VAL A 16 -8.90 -2.06 3.01
C VAL A 16 -8.14 -1.27 4.07
N GLN A 17 -8.89 -0.69 5.01
CA GLN A 17 -8.35 -0.09 6.23
C GLN A 17 -8.95 -0.78 7.45
N ILE A 18 -8.07 -1.29 8.33
CA ILE A 18 -8.48 -1.99 9.56
C ILE A 18 -7.76 -1.32 10.72
N THR A 19 -8.37 -0.29 11.29
CA THR A 19 -7.75 0.65 12.22
C THR A 19 -8.18 0.41 13.66
N ASP A 20 -7.30 0.73 14.62
CA ASP A 20 -7.60 0.70 16.05
C ASP A 20 -8.31 2.01 16.46
N PRO A 21 -9.61 1.98 16.80
CA PRO A 21 -10.36 3.18 17.14
C PRO A 21 -9.91 3.82 18.47
N ARG A 22 -9.20 3.08 19.32
CA ARG A 22 -8.74 3.53 20.64
C ARG A 22 -7.40 4.28 20.59
N ARG A 23 -6.69 4.22 19.48
CA ARG A 23 -5.38 4.89 19.31
C ARG A 23 -5.53 6.36 18.93
N PRO A 24 -4.46 7.17 18.90
CA PRO A 24 -4.51 8.50 18.31
C PRO A 24 -4.94 8.48 16.84
N ARG A 25 -5.56 9.57 16.37
CA ARG A 25 -5.90 9.82 14.97
C ARG A 25 -5.00 10.92 14.43
N TYR A 26 -4.52 10.75 13.20
CA TYR A 26 -3.82 11.79 12.43
C TYR A 26 -4.75 12.26 11.33
N ALA A 27 -4.88 13.58 11.17
CA ALA A 27 -5.80 14.19 10.21
C ALA A 27 -5.21 14.32 8.80
N ILE A 28 -4.58 13.24 8.32
CA ILE A 28 -3.97 13.20 6.97
C ILE A 28 -4.99 13.17 5.82
N ASP A 29 -6.25 12.83 6.14
CA ASP A 29 -7.37 12.81 5.22
C ASP A 29 -8.01 14.20 5.03
N ARG A 30 -7.52 15.22 5.76
CA ARG A 30 -8.01 16.59 5.70
C ARG A 30 -6.85 17.57 5.51
N ASP A 31 -6.96 18.43 4.52
CA ASP A 31 -6.00 19.52 4.31
C ASP A 31 -6.15 20.59 5.42
N PRO A 32 -5.24 21.59 5.49
CA PRO A 32 -5.33 22.65 6.51
C PRO A 32 -6.63 23.47 6.47
N ASP A 33 -7.36 23.46 5.35
CA ASP A 33 -8.66 24.13 5.19
C ASP A 33 -9.84 23.17 5.46
N GLY A 34 -9.59 21.93 5.85
CA GLY A 34 -10.59 20.90 6.15
C GLY A 34 -11.14 20.15 4.92
N ARG A 35 -10.59 20.36 3.73
CA ARG A 35 -11.01 19.64 2.51
C ARG A 35 -10.43 18.24 2.48
N ASP A 36 -11.09 17.34 1.78
CA ASP A 36 -10.60 15.98 1.60
C ASP A 36 -9.28 15.98 0.80
N THR A 37 -8.25 15.29 1.29
CA THR A 37 -6.97 15.17 0.58
C THR A 37 -7.03 14.21 -0.59
N LEU A 38 -8.09 13.40 -0.68
CA LEU A 38 -8.25 12.28 -1.60
C LEU A 38 -7.00 11.40 -1.58
N PHE A 39 -6.62 10.95 -0.38
CA PHE A 39 -5.46 10.10 -0.12
C PHE A 39 -4.12 10.74 -0.56
N GLY A 40 -4.04 12.07 -0.54
CA GLY A 40 -2.84 12.80 -0.94
C GLY A 40 -2.75 13.12 -2.43
N THR A 41 -3.78 12.78 -3.23
CA THR A 41 -3.77 13.02 -4.69
C THR A 41 -4.20 14.44 -5.05
N THR A 42 -5.03 15.10 -4.24
CA THR A 42 -5.52 16.47 -4.50
C THR A 42 -4.75 17.50 -3.68
N SER A 43 -4.52 17.21 -2.41
CA SER A 43 -3.78 18.06 -1.49
C SER A 43 -3.14 17.18 -0.41
N ARG A 44 -2.23 17.73 0.40
CA ARG A 44 -1.57 16.99 1.49
C ARG A 44 -1.57 17.82 2.77
N ASN A 45 -1.74 17.14 3.90
CA ASN A 45 -1.48 17.70 5.21
C ASN A 45 -0.13 17.20 5.72
N LEU A 46 0.94 17.89 5.32
CA LEU A 46 2.32 17.45 5.56
C LEU A 46 2.67 17.38 7.05
N GLU A 47 2.07 18.22 7.89
CA GLU A 47 2.30 18.21 9.33
C GLU A 47 1.73 16.92 9.96
N GLU A 48 0.48 16.57 9.64
CA GLU A 48 -0.15 15.35 10.13
C GLU A 48 0.51 14.10 9.55
N GLU A 49 0.94 14.13 8.29
CA GLU A 49 1.67 13.02 7.67
C GLU A 49 3.03 12.79 8.34
N LEU A 50 3.74 13.87 8.68
CA LEU A 50 5.00 13.79 9.41
C LEU A 50 4.80 13.19 10.80
N ARG A 51 3.77 13.61 11.53
CA ARG A 51 3.40 13.05 12.84
C ARG A 51 3.05 11.56 12.74
N ALA A 52 2.21 11.19 11.76
CA ALA A 52 1.84 9.81 11.51
C ALA A 52 3.07 8.93 11.19
N MET A 53 3.94 9.42 10.31
CA MET A 53 5.18 8.72 9.95
C MET A 53 6.09 8.52 11.17
N GLN A 54 6.25 9.53 12.01
CA GLN A 54 7.07 9.44 13.23
C GLN A 54 6.54 8.40 14.21
N ASP A 55 5.23 8.22 14.28
CA ASP A 55 4.56 7.19 15.10
C ASP A 55 4.46 5.83 14.40
N GLY A 56 5.12 5.66 13.24
CA GLY A 56 5.30 4.39 12.55
C GLY A 56 4.15 3.99 11.61
N LEU A 57 3.29 4.94 11.24
CA LEU A 57 2.25 4.71 10.25
C LEU A 57 2.81 4.82 8.82
N ALA A 58 2.13 4.18 7.88
CA ALA A 58 2.38 4.26 6.44
C ALA A 58 1.49 5.35 5.80
N PRO A 59 1.76 5.76 4.54
CA PRO A 59 0.90 6.68 3.82
C PRO A 59 -0.58 6.26 3.83
N GLY A 60 -1.49 7.23 3.94
CA GLY A 60 -2.94 6.97 3.96
C GLY A 60 -3.49 6.33 5.24
N GLN A 61 -2.65 6.01 6.24
CA GLN A 61 -3.12 5.53 7.54
C GLN A 61 -3.43 6.70 8.49
N VAL A 62 -4.71 6.92 8.78
CA VAL A 62 -5.16 7.89 9.79
C VAL A 62 -4.98 7.38 11.23
N ARG A 63 -4.76 6.06 11.40
CA ARG A 63 -4.66 5.37 12.69
C ARG A 63 -3.81 4.10 12.54
N PRO A 64 -3.15 3.62 13.63
CA PRO A 64 -2.51 2.31 13.65
C PRO A 64 -3.49 1.18 13.30
N GLY A 65 -3.00 0.16 12.60
CA GLY A 65 -3.82 -0.98 12.19
C GLY A 65 -3.95 -2.07 13.27
N LEU A 66 -5.04 -2.84 13.23
CA LEU A 66 -5.29 -3.99 14.13
C LEU A 66 -4.57 -5.28 13.71
N ARG A 67 -3.78 -5.26 12.63
CA ARG A 67 -3.06 -6.42 12.07
C ARG A 67 -3.96 -7.59 11.65
N LEU A 68 -5.20 -7.30 11.25
CA LEU A 68 -6.21 -8.30 10.85
C LEU A 68 -6.27 -8.58 9.34
N LEU A 69 -5.30 -8.10 8.55
CA LEU A 69 -5.34 -8.24 7.09
C LEU A 69 -5.46 -9.71 6.64
N ALA A 70 -4.69 -10.61 7.26
CA ALA A 70 -4.76 -12.04 6.95
C ALA A 70 -6.18 -12.59 7.16
N ARG A 71 -6.82 -12.21 8.27
CA ARG A 71 -8.19 -12.64 8.57
C ARG A 71 -9.21 -12.09 7.58
N VAL A 72 -9.02 -10.86 7.10
CA VAL A 72 -9.88 -10.27 6.06
C VAL A 72 -9.75 -11.05 4.76
N LEU A 73 -8.52 -11.36 4.32
CA LEU A 73 -8.30 -12.14 3.10
C LEU A 73 -8.88 -13.55 3.22
N GLU A 74 -8.68 -14.24 4.35
CA GLU A 74 -9.30 -15.55 4.61
C GLU A 74 -10.83 -15.51 4.55
N THR A 75 -11.43 -14.46 5.12
CA THR A 75 -12.88 -14.28 5.12
C THR A 75 -13.40 -14.02 3.70
N MET A 76 -12.68 -13.21 2.92
CA MET A 76 -12.99 -12.94 1.51
C MET A 76 -12.88 -14.22 0.66
N GLU A 77 -11.84 -15.02 0.85
CA GLU A 77 -11.72 -16.33 0.18
C GLU A 77 -12.88 -17.27 0.54
N GLY A 78 -13.36 -17.24 1.79
CA GLY A 78 -14.53 -17.99 2.22
C GLY A 78 -15.80 -17.50 1.53
N PHE A 79 -16.01 -16.19 1.47
CA PHE A 79 -17.13 -15.57 0.77
C PHE A 79 -17.13 -15.95 -0.71
N CYS A 80 -16.01 -15.81 -1.42
CA CYS A 80 -15.87 -16.19 -2.83
C CYS A 80 -16.26 -17.65 -3.07
N ARG A 81 -15.79 -18.58 -2.22
CA ARG A 81 -16.16 -20.00 -2.31
C ARG A 81 -17.67 -20.23 -2.18
N LEU A 82 -18.35 -19.50 -1.29
CA LEU A 82 -19.81 -19.62 -1.12
C LEU A 82 -20.59 -19.17 -2.35
N ILE A 83 -20.06 -18.22 -3.11
CA ILE A 83 -20.69 -17.70 -4.34
C ILE A 83 -20.14 -18.34 -5.62
N GLY A 84 -19.38 -19.44 -5.49
CA GLY A 84 -18.83 -20.20 -6.62
C GLY A 84 -17.68 -19.52 -7.37
N GLN A 85 -16.99 -18.58 -6.73
CA GLN A 85 -15.85 -17.84 -7.31
C GLN A 85 -14.52 -18.39 -6.78
N GLU A 86 -13.57 -18.61 -7.70
CA GLU A 86 -12.26 -19.18 -7.38
C GLU A 86 -11.19 -18.12 -7.03
N LEU A 87 -11.46 -16.86 -7.35
CA LEU A 87 -10.58 -15.73 -7.07
C LEU A 87 -11.36 -14.44 -6.80
N PHE A 88 -10.67 -13.45 -6.24
CA PHE A 88 -11.11 -12.06 -6.21
C PHE A 88 -9.95 -11.12 -6.57
N LEU A 89 -10.30 -9.94 -7.06
CA LEU A 89 -9.36 -8.88 -7.37
C LEU A 89 -9.10 -8.01 -6.14
N ILE A 90 -7.92 -7.41 -6.08
CA ILE A 90 -7.52 -6.51 -5.01
C ILE A 90 -6.82 -5.30 -5.63
N GLU A 91 -7.26 -4.10 -5.27
CA GLU A 91 -6.62 -2.86 -5.70
C GLU A 91 -5.85 -2.20 -4.53
N PRO A 92 -4.50 -2.24 -4.55
CA PRO A 92 -3.69 -1.50 -3.61
C PRO A 92 -3.62 -0.01 -3.97
N LEU A 93 -3.96 0.85 -3.02
CA LEU A 93 -3.86 2.32 -3.18
C LEU A 93 -2.45 2.86 -2.92
N PHE A 94 -1.60 2.08 -2.26
CA PHE A 94 -0.25 2.46 -1.91
C PHE A 94 0.72 1.28 -2.06
N TYR A 95 1.99 1.60 -2.33
CA TYR A 95 3.08 0.63 -2.46
C TYR A 95 3.15 -0.37 -1.29
N HIS A 96 3.06 0.11 -0.04
CA HIS A 96 3.11 -0.78 1.13
C HIS A 96 1.95 -1.77 1.18
N SER A 97 0.77 -1.40 0.67
CA SER A 97 -0.38 -2.29 0.60
C SER A 97 -0.15 -3.40 -0.41
N ALA A 98 0.41 -3.09 -1.59
CA ALA A 98 0.77 -4.10 -2.59
C ALA A 98 1.73 -5.15 -2.01
N ILE A 99 2.80 -4.70 -1.33
CA ILE A 99 3.75 -5.61 -0.66
C ILE A 99 3.08 -6.42 0.46
N LEU A 100 2.15 -5.83 1.21
CA LEU A 100 1.40 -6.59 2.23
C LEU A 100 0.52 -7.68 1.62
N TYR A 101 -0.16 -7.39 0.52
CA TYR A 101 -0.98 -8.37 -0.19
C TYR A 101 -0.12 -9.48 -0.80
N GLU A 102 1.00 -9.12 -1.43
CA GLU A 102 2.00 -10.04 -1.96
C GLU A 102 2.45 -11.05 -0.90
N ARG A 103 2.84 -10.57 0.28
CA ARG A 103 3.25 -11.41 1.43
C ARG A 103 2.14 -12.29 2.00
N ARG A 104 0.89 -12.04 1.62
CA ARG A 104 -0.27 -12.87 1.96
C ARG A 104 -0.71 -13.78 0.80
N GLY A 105 0.15 -13.90 -0.21
CA GLY A 105 -0.02 -14.82 -1.33
C GLY A 105 -0.91 -14.30 -2.44
N CYS A 106 -1.12 -12.98 -2.51
CA CYS A 106 -1.75 -12.37 -3.67
C CYS A 106 -0.76 -12.32 -4.83
N GLY A 107 -1.26 -12.53 -6.05
CA GLY A 107 -0.51 -12.35 -7.28
C GLY A 107 -0.81 -11.00 -7.94
N TYR A 108 -0.05 -10.67 -8.98
CA TYR A 108 -0.28 -9.49 -9.80
C TYR A 108 -1.06 -9.86 -11.06
N LEU A 109 -2.17 -9.18 -11.28
CA LEU A 109 -2.84 -9.16 -12.58
C LEU A 109 -2.18 -8.13 -13.50
N LEU A 110 -1.81 -6.96 -12.94
CA LEU A 110 -1.14 -5.85 -13.62
C LEU A 110 -0.13 -5.17 -12.67
N GLY A 111 0.92 -4.57 -13.23
CA GLY A 111 1.88 -3.75 -12.49
C GLY A 111 2.91 -4.53 -11.69
N ARG A 112 3.19 -5.79 -12.04
CA ARG A 112 4.31 -6.55 -11.44
C ARG A 112 5.65 -5.93 -11.80
N ASP A 113 5.83 -5.63 -13.07
CA ASP A 113 6.97 -4.94 -13.65
C ASP A 113 7.24 -3.60 -12.94
N VAL A 114 6.19 -2.83 -12.65
CA VAL A 114 6.30 -1.58 -11.87
C VAL A 114 6.92 -1.84 -10.49
N MET A 115 6.49 -2.90 -9.81
CA MET A 115 7.01 -3.24 -8.48
C MET A 115 8.47 -3.72 -8.53
N GLU A 116 8.82 -4.51 -9.54
CA GLU A 116 10.18 -5.00 -9.79
C GLU A 116 11.13 -3.85 -10.18
N GLU A 117 10.68 -2.90 -11.00
CA GLU A 117 11.44 -1.70 -11.38
C GLU A 117 11.69 -0.78 -10.18
N ILE A 118 10.68 -0.58 -9.32
CA ILE A 118 10.84 0.14 -8.06
C ILE A 118 11.90 -0.55 -7.21
N HIS A 119 11.87 -1.89 -7.12
CA HIS A 119 12.85 -2.62 -6.35
C HIS A 119 14.27 -2.43 -6.88
N ALA A 120 14.46 -2.59 -8.20
CA ALA A 120 15.74 -2.37 -8.86
C ALA A 120 16.24 -0.93 -8.65
N SER A 121 15.35 0.06 -8.75
CA SER A 121 15.71 1.47 -8.63
C SER A 121 16.03 1.91 -7.20
N PHE A 122 15.56 1.17 -6.19
CA PHE A 122 16.03 1.32 -4.80
C PHE A 122 17.30 0.50 -4.49
N GLY A 123 17.82 -0.25 -5.46
CA GLY A 123 19.07 -1.00 -5.36
C GLY A 123 20.32 -0.12 -5.36
N GLU A 124 21.49 -0.74 -5.32
CA GLU A 124 22.78 -0.03 -5.43
C GLU A 124 22.91 0.70 -6.77
N GLY A 125 23.31 1.98 -6.72
CA GLY A 125 23.39 2.84 -7.91
C GLY A 125 22.05 3.24 -8.53
N GLY A 126 20.91 2.81 -7.97
CA GLY A 126 19.58 3.07 -8.51
C GLY A 126 19.11 4.52 -8.29
N ALA A 127 18.31 5.04 -9.24
CA ALA A 127 17.86 6.43 -9.23
C ALA A 127 16.99 6.79 -8.02
N LEU A 128 16.06 5.91 -7.62
CA LEU A 128 15.21 6.14 -6.45
C LEU A 128 16.03 6.14 -5.16
N ARG A 129 17.07 5.30 -5.06
CA ARG A 129 17.99 5.31 -3.93
C ARG A 129 18.83 6.58 -3.87
N ALA A 130 19.33 7.05 -5.01
CA ALA A 130 20.07 8.31 -5.09
C ALA A 130 19.22 9.51 -4.66
N ALA A 131 17.93 9.48 -4.98
CA ALA A 131 16.96 10.50 -4.58
C ALA A 131 16.51 10.42 -3.11
N LEU A 132 16.98 9.44 -2.32
CA LEU A 132 16.89 9.46 -0.86
C LEU A 132 17.98 10.37 -0.26
N ASP A 133 17.92 11.64 -0.63
CA ASP A 133 18.92 12.67 -0.32
C ASP A 133 18.68 13.40 1.02
N GLY A 134 17.55 13.14 1.68
CA GLY A 134 17.12 13.84 2.89
C GLY A 134 16.54 15.23 2.65
N SER A 135 16.22 15.59 1.41
CA SER A 135 15.55 16.87 1.06
C SER A 135 14.19 17.04 1.73
N SER A 136 13.53 15.93 2.08
CA SER A 136 12.32 15.91 2.91
C SER A 136 12.43 14.86 4.01
N PRO A 137 11.66 14.98 5.10
CA PRO A 137 11.56 13.94 6.13
C PRO A 137 11.11 12.57 5.60
N PHE A 138 10.50 12.51 4.41
CA PHE A 138 10.01 11.29 3.76
C PHE A 138 11.07 10.63 2.85
N ARG A 139 12.16 11.33 2.50
CA ARG A 139 13.26 10.88 1.62
C ARG A 139 14.56 10.58 2.37
N ARG A 140 14.45 10.07 3.59
CA ARG A 140 15.63 9.78 4.43
C ARG A 140 16.45 8.64 3.84
N ARG A 141 17.78 8.76 3.90
CA ARG A 141 18.70 7.65 3.67
C ARG A 141 18.36 6.48 4.61
N GLY A 142 18.40 5.27 4.09
CA GLY A 142 17.99 4.06 4.80
C GLY A 142 16.51 3.69 4.57
N ALA A 143 15.68 4.58 4.00
CA ALA A 143 14.30 4.27 3.65
C ALA A 143 14.20 3.13 2.63
N GLU A 144 15.24 2.89 1.82
CA GLU A 144 15.32 1.82 0.83
C GLU A 144 15.23 0.41 1.44
N TRP A 145 15.46 0.25 2.75
CA TRP A 145 15.47 -1.05 3.43
C TRP A 145 14.12 -1.45 4.02
N SER A 146 13.13 -0.57 3.97
CA SER A 146 11.82 -0.83 4.57
C SER A 146 10.65 -0.54 3.63
N VAL A 147 9.58 -1.31 3.78
CA VAL A 147 8.33 -1.17 3.02
C VAL A 147 7.73 0.19 3.28
N ARG A 148 7.66 0.61 4.55
CA ARG A 148 7.15 1.94 4.93
C ARG A 148 8.03 3.07 4.42
N GLY A 149 9.36 2.94 4.53
CA GLY A 149 10.29 3.94 4.02
C GLY A 149 10.13 4.17 2.52
N ARG A 150 10.16 3.10 1.72
CA ARG A 150 9.90 3.18 0.26
C ARG A 150 8.54 3.77 -0.04
N SER A 151 7.50 3.37 0.69
CA SER A 151 6.14 3.89 0.47
C SER A 151 6.03 5.38 0.76
N TRP A 152 6.68 5.89 1.81
CA TRP A 152 6.71 7.33 2.11
C TRP A 152 7.50 8.11 1.07
N ALA A 153 8.65 7.60 0.62
CA ALA A 153 9.42 8.25 -0.42
C ALA A 153 8.62 8.34 -1.75
N LEU A 154 7.93 7.26 -2.13
CA LEU A 154 7.05 7.22 -3.31
C LEU A 154 5.86 8.18 -3.16
N HIS A 155 5.22 8.21 -2.00
CA HIS A 155 4.14 9.17 -1.69
C HIS A 155 4.63 10.62 -1.75
N ASP A 156 5.88 10.86 -1.38
CA ASP A 156 6.55 12.16 -1.49
C ASP A 156 7.02 12.51 -2.91
N GLY A 157 6.72 11.66 -3.89
CA GLY A 157 7.00 11.92 -5.30
C GLY A 157 8.46 11.70 -5.69
N VAL A 158 9.21 10.85 -4.99
CA VAL A 158 10.62 10.54 -5.33
C VAL A 158 10.78 9.97 -6.75
N ALA A 159 9.73 9.33 -7.29
CA ALA A 159 9.69 8.79 -8.64
C ALA A 159 9.25 9.81 -9.71
N GLY A 160 8.93 11.06 -9.34
CA GLY A 160 8.43 12.09 -10.26
C GLY A 160 6.97 11.92 -10.71
N ALA A 161 6.35 10.76 -10.45
CA ALA A 161 4.95 10.49 -10.68
C ALA A 161 4.32 9.79 -9.46
N ALA A 162 2.99 9.90 -9.34
CA ALA A 162 2.25 9.17 -8.33
C ALA A 162 2.38 7.66 -8.59
N TRP A 163 2.59 6.88 -7.53
CA TRP A 163 2.61 5.43 -7.62
C TRP A 163 1.19 4.90 -7.93
N GLY A 164 1.09 3.92 -8.83
CA GLY A 164 -0.18 3.33 -9.23
C GLY A 164 -0.01 2.28 -10.33
N GLY A 165 -1.11 1.94 -11.01
CA GLY A 165 -1.10 0.97 -12.12
C GLY A 165 -0.96 -0.48 -11.69
N VAL A 166 -1.21 -0.78 -10.41
CA VAL A 166 -1.10 -2.13 -9.84
C VAL A 166 -2.48 -2.69 -9.58
N LYS A 167 -2.77 -3.86 -10.16
CA LYS A 167 -3.97 -4.65 -9.85
C LYS A 167 -3.56 -6.05 -9.45
N MET A 168 -4.08 -6.54 -8.33
CA MET A 168 -3.71 -7.83 -7.77
C MET A 168 -4.90 -8.79 -7.78
N TYR A 169 -4.61 -10.08 -7.57
CA TYR A 169 -5.63 -11.10 -7.38
C TYR A 169 -5.26 -12.02 -6.23
N LYS A 170 -6.26 -12.64 -5.62
CA LYS A 170 -6.08 -13.74 -4.66
C LYS A 170 -6.94 -14.91 -5.10
N ALA A 171 -6.28 -16.04 -5.38
CA ALA A 171 -6.95 -17.31 -5.68
C ALA A 171 -7.16 -18.11 -4.39
N ALA A 172 -8.35 -18.66 -4.22
CA ALA A 172 -8.73 -19.39 -3.02
C ALA A 172 -7.79 -20.57 -2.76
N GLY A 173 -7.24 -20.66 -1.54
CA GLY A 173 -6.35 -21.75 -1.13
C GLY A 173 -4.99 -21.78 -1.84
N ARG A 174 -4.65 -20.75 -2.64
CA ARG A 174 -3.37 -20.68 -3.35
C ARG A 174 -2.52 -19.49 -2.88
N HIS A 175 -1.22 -19.71 -2.81
CA HIS A 175 -0.23 -18.67 -2.55
C HIS A 175 0.53 -18.39 -3.85
N ALA A 176 0.44 -17.17 -4.38
CA ALA A 176 1.05 -16.84 -5.67
C ALA A 176 2.59 -16.90 -5.68
N GLY A 177 3.23 -16.79 -4.52
CA GLY A 177 4.69 -16.94 -4.38
C GLY A 177 5.48 -15.75 -4.96
N MET A 178 4.83 -14.60 -5.10
CA MET A 178 5.47 -13.35 -5.55
C MET A 178 6.31 -12.76 -4.42
N ASP A 179 7.46 -12.17 -4.78
CA ASP A 179 8.32 -11.40 -3.87
C ASP A 179 9.04 -10.30 -4.67
N THR A 180 8.42 -9.12 -4.73
CA THR A 180 8.95 -7.95 -5.43
C THR A 180 9.76 -7.06 -4.49
N PHE A 181 9.88 -7.39 -3.21
CA PHE A 181 10.80 -6.73 -2.29
C PHE A 181 11.43 -7.74 -1.30
N PRO A 182 12.35 -8.59 -1.80
CA PRO A 182 13.01 -9.60 -1.00
C PRO A 182 13.80 -8.96 0.15
N GLY A 183 13.65 -9.53 1.35
CA GLY A 183 14.36 -9.08 2.56
C GLY A 183 13.89 -7.73 3.13
N GLY A 184 12.91 -7.07 2.52
CA GLY A 184 12.41 -5.77 2.98
C GLY A 184 11.79 -5.83 4.38
N ARG A 185 12.23 -4.94 5.27
CA ARG A 185 11.63 -4.83 6.62
C ARG A 185 10.30 -4.09 6.53
N TYR A 186 9.31 -4.43 7.36
CA TYR A 186 8.08 -3.65 7.40
C TYR A 186 8.25 -2.39 8.25
#